data_AF-A0AAD9F331-F1
#
_entry.id   AF-A0AAD9F331-F1
#
_cell.length_a   1.000
_cell.length_b   1.000
_cell.length_c   1.000
_cell.angle_alpha   90.00
_cell.angle_beta   90.00
_cell.angle_gamma   90.00
#
_symmetry.space_group_name_H-M   'P 1'
#
loop_
_entity.id
_entity.type
_entity.pdbx_description
1 polymer ?
#
loop_
_entity_poly.entity_id
_entity_poly.type
_entity_poly.pdbx_seq_one_letter_code
_entity_poly.pdbx_strand_id
1 'polypeptide(L)' 'MKSVMFKTGQLLAGTCEIVTLDRDSSQPRRTIARQTARCACKKGKIAGTTRARPACVD' A
#
# COMPACT_ATOMS: atom_id res chain seq x y z
N MET A 1 -2.72 1.00 -18.49
CA MET A 1 -1.84 0.68 -17.35
C MET A 1 -1.29 1.99 -16.77
N LYS A 2 -2.02 2.67 -15.87
CA LYS A 2 -1.53 3.89 -15.20
C LYS A 2 -1.01 3.50 -13.82
N SER A 3 0.20 2.92 -13.78
CA SER A 3 0.93 2.70 -12.54
C SER A 3 1.50 4.04 -12.09
N VAL A 4 0.82 4.71 -11.16
CA VAL A 4 1.34 5.95 -10.58
C VAL A 4 2.42 5.56 -9.57
N MET A 5 3.67 5.53 -10.03
CA MET A 5 4.84 5.23 -9.21
C MET A 5 5.22 6.50 -8.44
N PHE A 6 4.61 6.72 -7.27
CA PHE A 6 4.97 7.86 -6.43
C PHE A 6 6.32 7.61 -5.74
N LYS A 7 7.19 8.61 -5.92
CA LYS A 7 8.50 8.88 -5.32
C LYS A 7 8.89 7.98 -4.14
N THR A 8 10.04 7.32 -4.28
CA THR A 8 10.78 6.64 -3.21
C THR A 8 11.37 7.65 -2.21
N GLY A 9 10.51 8.44 -1.56
CA GLY A 9 10.88 9.19 -0.37
C GLY A 9 11.03 8.22 0.81
N GLN A 10 11.93 8.52 1.76
CA GLN A 10 12.01 7.74 2.99
C GLN A 10 10.66 7.80 3.72
N LEU A 11 9.98 6.67 3.84
CA LEU A 11 8.82 6.51 4.70
C LEU A 11 9.21 6.76 6.15
N LEU A 12 8.40 7.58 6.85
CA LEU A 12 8.61 7.81 8.28
C LEU A 12 8.42 6.50 9.05
N ALA A 13 9.28 6.25 10.03
CA ALA A 13 9.21 5.04 10.84
C ALA A 13 7.87 4.96 11.60
N GLY A 14 7.07 3.94 11.30
CA GLY A 14 5.71 3.72 11.79
C GLY A 14 4.62 4.02 10.75
N THR A 15 4.97 4.34 9.50
CA THR A 15 4.00 4.70 8.46
C THR A 15 3.96 3.70 7.31
N CYS A 16 2.80 3.64 6.65
CA CYS A 16 2.57 2.87 5.44
C CYS A 16 1.94 3.77 4.37
N GLU A 17 2.39 3.66 3.13
CA GLU A 17 1.84 4.39 1.98
C GLU A 17 1.51 3.42 0.84
N ILE A 18 0.49 3.73 0.06
CA ILE A 18 0.14 2.96 -1.14
C ILE A 18 0.99 3.49 -2.30
N VAL A 19 1.93 2.69 -2.77
CA VAL A 19 2.87 3.06 -3.86
C VAL A 19 2.37 2.66 -5.23
N THR A 20 1.41 1.75 -5.31
CA THR A 20 0.84 1.31 -6.59
C THR A 20 -0.60 0.89 -6.37
N LEU A 21 -1.48 1.39 -7.23
CA LEU A 21 -2.89 1.00 -7.27
C LEU A 21 -3.18 0.46 -8.67
N ASP A 22 -3.17 -0.85 -8.80
CA ASP A 22 -3.53 -1.52 -10.04
C ASP A 22 -5.04 -1.70 -10.12
N ARG A 23 -5.61 -1.15 -11.20
CA ARG A 23 -7.02 -1.29 -11.55
C ARG A 23 -7.07 -2.19 -12.77
N ASP A 24 -7.59 -3.40 -12.58
CA ASP A 24 -7.85 -4.30 -13.69
C ASP A 24 -8.95 -3.68 -14.56
N SER A 25 -8.55 -3.17 -15.73
CA SER A 25 -9.46 -2.56 -16.70
C SER A 25 -10.33 -3.57 -17.43
N SER A 26 -10.05 -4.86 -17.29
CA SER A 26 -10.77 -5.96 -17.95
C SER A 26 -12.09 -6.27 -17.26
N GLN A 27 -12.27 -5.82 -16.02
CA GLN A 27 -13.53 -5.94 -15.29
C GLN A 27 -14.20 -4.57 -15.12
N PRO A 28 -15.25 -4.25 -15.90
CA PRO A 28 -15.92 -2.94 -15.83
C PRO A 28 -16.68 -2.72 -14.51
N ARG A 29 -16.87 -3.74 -13.67
CA ARG A 29 -17.50 -3.65 -12.35
C ARG A 29 -16.48 -3.71 -11.21
N ARG A 30 -15.90 -2.55 -10.90
CA ARG A 30 -15.48 -2.11 -9.56
C ARG A 30 -14.80 -3.13 -8.63
N THR A 31 -13.64 -3.65 -9.03
CA THR A 31 -12.72 -4.22 -8.04
C THR A 31 -11.34 -3.61 -8.25
N ILE A 32 -10.83 -2.90 -7.24
CA ILE A 32 -9.43 -2.48 -7.23
C ILE A 32 -8.62 -3.77 -7.08
N ALA A 33 -8.10 -4.30 -8.19
CA ALA A 33 -7.58 -5.66 -8.22
C ALA A 33 -6.30 -5.81 -7.39
N ARG A 34 -5.47 -4.76 -7.29
CA ARG A 34 -4.25 -4.85 -6.48
C ARG A 34 -3.80 -3.51 -5.93
N GLN A 35 -3.56 -3.46 -4.63
CA GLN A 35 -2.89 -2.33 -3.99
C GLN A 35 -1.55 -2.82 -3.46
N THR A 36 -0.47 -2.15 -3.85
CA THR A 36 0.87 -2.38 -3.28
C THR A 36 1.15 -1.23 -2.34
N ALA A 37 1.35 -1.57 -1.06
CA ALA A 37 1.78 -0.61 -0.05
C ALA A 37 3.22 -0.86 0.35
N ARG A 38 3.95 0.22 0.68
CA ARG A 38 5.22 0.15 1.38
C ARG A 38 5.03 0.59 2.81
N CYS A 39 5.64 -0.11 3.74
CA CYS A 39 5.58 0.17 5.16
C CYS A 39 7.00 0.27 5.73
N ALA A 40 7.26 1.28 6.54
CA ALA A 40 8.50 1.40 7.31
C ALA A 40 8.18 1.16 8.78
N CYS A 41 8.06 -0.10 9.21
CA CYS A 41 7.72 -0.42 10.60
C CYS A 41 8.94 -0.33 11.52
N LYS A 42 8.71 0.11 12.76
CA LYS A 42 9.76 0.18 13.79
C LYS A 42 10.18 -1.24 14.18
N LYS A 43 11.38 -1.37 14.76
CA LYS A 43 11.86 -2.66 15.27
C LYS A 43 10.86 -3.23 16.28
N GLY A 44 10.41 -4.47 16.05
CA GLY A 44 9.37 -5.12 16.86
C GLY A 44 7.94 -4.84 16.41
N LYS A 45 7.72 -4.26 15.23
CA LYS A 45 6.40 -4.09 14.60
C LYS A 45 6.41 -4.72 13.21
N ILE A 46 5.30 -5.32 12.80
CA ILE A 46 5.12 -5.92 11.47
C ILE A 46 4.18 -5.10 10.59
N ALA A 47 4.45 -5.12 9.28
CA ALA A 47 3.52 -4.54 8.31
C ALA A 47 2.30 -5.45 8.17
N GLY A 48 1.12 -4.89 8.43
CA GLY A 48 -0.15 -5.60 8.35
C GLY A 48 -1.22 -4.74 7.68
N THR A 49 -2.45 -5.19 7.82
CA THR A 49 -3.62 -4.42 7.37
C THR A 49 -4.60 -4.26 8.52
N THR A 50 -5.06 -3.04 8.72
CA THR A 50 -6.08 -2.69 9.72
C THR A 50 -7.23 -1.97 9.03
N ARG A 51 -8.46 -2.46 9.18
CA ARG A 51 -9.66 -1.90 8.53
C ARG A 51 -9.45 -1.65 7.02
N ALA A 52 -8.92 -2.66 6.33
CA ALA A 52 -8.61 -2.62 4.89
C ALA A 52 -7.60 -1.55 4.45
N ARG A 53 -6.79 -1.00 5.37
CA ARG A 53 -5.69 -0.07 5.09
C ARG A 53 -4.36 -0.64 5.60
N PRO A 54 -3.24 -0.41 4.89
CA PRO A 54 -1.93 -0.86 5.34
C PRO A 54 -1.49 -0.09 6.59
N ALA A 55 -0.98 -0.79 7.59
CA ALA A 55 -0.52 -0.20 8.85
C ALA A 55 0.56 -1.06 9.51
N CYS A 56 1.38 -0.46 10.38
CA CYS A 56 2.31 -1.19 11.23
C CYS A 56 1.58 -1.63 12.51
N VAL A 57 1.45 -2.93 12.69
CA VAL A 57 0.89 -3.57 13.90
C VAL A 57 2.01 -4.21 14.71
N ASP A 58 1.72 -4.63 15.95
CA ASP A 58 2.68 -5.35 16.80
C ASP A 58 3.10 -6.67 16.12
#